data_AF-A0A938SS20-F1
#
_entry.id   AF-A0A938SS20-F1
#
_cell.length_a   1.000
_cell.length_b   1.000
_cell.length_c   1.000
_cell.angle_alpha   90.00
_cell.angle_beta   90.00
_cell.angle_gamma   90.00
#
_symmetry.space_group_name_H-M   'P 1'
#
loop_
_entity.id
_entity.type
_entity.pdbx_description
1 polymer ?
#
loop_
_entity_poly.entity_id
_entity_poly.type
_entity_poly.pdbx_seq_one_letter_code
_entity_poly.pdbx_strand_id
1 'polypeptide(L)'
;MLSLDELDSARATTLNAHYSAPVVIRGMYAALQRLGFTHGRILEPALGLGHFIGLMPDEMHARSLITGIEIDSITARLAKQLYPDADIRHQPFEESKLADGFYDVAISNIPFGSYRPYDPRFKTWNFLIHDYFFAAALDKIRPGGLVLFITSKGTLDKHDGALREYVASQADLLGAIRLPNDAFKKNANTEVTTDIVLLRKRLPGELPAGPAWKGGMAEITNSQGETIALNEYFAAHPEMMLGEMRLEGRMYGRSEPTLVGNGRPLDESLAEAIALLPRDVFKPERRRVVPPSLAQSFPAPEHIKPNAYTLVNDQIALRDGDSLQVLTGLSGQVAKRIRGLIRVRDAVRRCLQSQLNGTTDEDVVAAREDLNRTYDSFVARLGPVSERANTSAFRGDPDLPLLLSLEHYDQETGRATKAAIFRERTIQKQRPVPQVSTPQEALLVTLNER
;
A
#
# COMPACT_ATOMS: atom_id res chain seq x y z
N MET A 1 28.06 -0.78 -12.31
CA MET A 1 28.54 -1.16 -10.96
C MET A 1 27.61 -0.51 -9.95
N LEU A 2 27.30 -1.18 -8.85
CA LEU A 2 26.54 -0.60 -7.74
C LEU A 2 27.39 0.48 -7.05
N SER A 3 26.77 1.56 -6.60
CA SER A 3 27.42 2.53 -5.70
C SER A 3 27.70 1.90 -4.34
N LEU A 4 28.55 2.54 -3.51
CA LEU A 4 28.80 2.10 -2.14
C LEU A 4 27.51 2.11 -1.30
N ASP A 5 26.68 3.13 -1.47
CA ASP A 5 25.39 3.24 -0.79
C ASP A 5 24.40 2.15 -1.27
N GLU A 6 24.40 1.84 -2.57
CA GLU A 6 23.62 0.73 -3.13
C GLU A 6 24.11 -0.64 -2.63
N LEU A 7 25.42 -0.80 -2.39
CA LEU A 7 26.00 -2.03 -1.85
C LEU A 7 25.65 -2.22 -0.37
N ASP A 8 25.70 -1.16 0.42
CA ASP A 8 25.35 -1.21 1.85
C ASP A 8 23.85 -1.34 2.06
N SER A 9 23.03 -0.69 1.21
CA SER A 9 21.58 -0.91 1.16
C SER A 9 21.27 -2.35 0.79
N ALA A 10 21.88 -2.90 -0.28
CA ALA A 10 21.67 -4.29 -0.67
C ALA A 10 22.05 -5.30 0.43
N ARG A 11 23.14 -5.04 1.19
CA ARG A 11 23.55 -5.84 2.35
C ARG A 11 22.55 -5.79 3.51
N ALA A 12 22.05 -4.59 3.84
CA ALA A 12 21.00 -4.43 4.86
C ALA A 12 19.69 -5.10 4.42
N THR A 13 19.38 -5.03 3.12
CA THR A 13 18.25 -5.72 2.48
C THR A 13 18.45 -7.23 2.50
N THR A 14 19.67 -7.78 2.40
CA THR A 14 19.86 -9.25 2.44
C THR A 14 19.51 -9.85 3.81
N LEU A 15 19.71 -9.11 4.89
CA LEU A 15 19.35 -9.51 6.26
C LEU A 15 17.83 -9.45 6.52
N ASN A 16 17.11 -8.57 5.80
CA ASN A 16 15.67 -8.32 5.97
C ASN A 16 14.80 -8.90 4.83
N ALA A 17 15.39 -9.30 3.71
CA ALA A 17 14.74 -9.89 2.54
C ALA A 17 14.40 -11.35 2.83
N HIS A 18 13.51 -11.56 3.79
CA HIS A 18 12.85 -12.84 3.97
C HIS A 18 11.91 -13.05 2.78
N TYR A 19 12.39 -13.76 1.76
CA TYR A 19 11.57 -14.13 0.61
C TYR A 19 10.35 -14.90 1.08
N SER A 20 9.19 -14.27 0.99
CA SER A 20 7.91 -14.87 1.37
C SER A 20 7.67 -16.15 0.58
N ALA A 21 7.37 -17.25 1.27
CA ALA A 21 7.12 -18.52 0.62
C ALA A 21 5.84 -18.44 -0.24
N PRO A 22 5.86 -18.89 -1.52
CA PRO A 22 4.71 -18.80 -2.42
C PRO A 22 3.43 -19.45 -1.87
N VAL A 23 3.58 -20.52 -1.08
CA VAL A 23 2.46 -21.18 -0.39
C VAL A 23 1.77 -20.24 0.61
N VAL A 24 2.55 -19.46 1.35
CA VAL A 24 2.04 -18.50 2.34
C VAL A 24 1.33 -17.34 1.62
N ILE A 25 1.95 -16.77 0.58
CA ILE A 25 1.34 -15.67 -0.19
C ILE A 25 0.01 -16.11 -0.82
N ARG A 26 -0.03 -17.29 -1.45
CA ARG A 26 -1.27 -17.85 -2.01
C ARG A 26 -2.33 -18.07 -0.92
N GLY A 27 -1.92 -18.55 0.25
CA GLY A 27 -2.80 -18.66 1.42
C GLY A 27 -3.37 -17.31 1.86
N MET A 28 -2.57 -16.25 1.89
CA MET A 28 -3.05 -14.91 2.24
C MET A 28 -4.06 -14.37 1.22
N TYR A 29 -3.89 -14.63 -0.08
CA TYR A 29 -4.91 -14.30 -1.09
C TYR A 29 -6.17 -15.15 -0.95
N ALA A 30 -6.06 -16.43 -0.61
CA ALA A 30 -7.21 -17.27 -0.30
C ALA A 30 -7.96 -16.76 0.95
N ALA A 31 -7.23 -16.25 1.95
CA ALA A 31 -7.83 -15.59 3.10
C ALA A 31 -8.57 -14.31 2.69
N LEU A 32 -7.99 -13.45 1.84
CA LEU A 32 -8.68 -12.27 1.30
C LEU A 32 -9.99 -12.64 0.58
N GLN A 33 -9.95 -13.65 -0.29
CA GLN A 33 -11.13 -14.15 -1.00
C GLN A 33 -12.19 -14.63 -0.02
N ARG A 34 -11.81 -15.40 1.01
CA ARG A 34 -12.73 -15.85 2.06
C ARG A 34 -13.36 -14.69 2.81
N LEU A 35 -12.59 -13.65 3.11
CA LEU A 35 -13.07 -12.45 3.77
C LEU A 35 -14.00 -11.61 2.87
N GLY A 36 -14.16 -11.96 1.59
CA GLY A 36 -15.05 -11.31 0.63
C GLY A 36 -14.37 -10.28 -0.27
N PHE A 37 -13.03 -10.20 -0.25
CA PHE A 37 -12.28 -9.30 -1.14
C PHE A 37 -12.01 -9.97 -2.49
N THR A 38 -12.50 -9.36 -3.57
CA THR A 38 -12.31 -9.83 -4.94
C THR A 38 -11.38 -8.95 -5.75
N HIS A 39 -11.40 -7.63 -5.53
CA HIS A 39 -10.52 -6.63 -6.14
C HIS A 39 -10.66 -5.28 -5.43
N GLY A 40 -9.72 -4.37 -5.65
CA GLY A 40 -9.78 -3.01 -5.09
C GLY A 40 -8.43 -2.28 -5.10
N ARG A 41 -8.28 -1.29 -4.23
CA ARG A 41 -7.00 -0.58 -4.02
C ARG A 41 -6.18 -1.32 -2.98
N ILE A 42 -5.01 -1.81 -3.38
CA ILE A 42 -4.13 -2.63 -2.55
C ILE A 42 -2.84 -1.85 -2.26
N LEU A 43 -2.47 -1.80 -0.99
CA LEU A 43 -1.19 -1.26 -0.53
C LEU A 43 -0.26 -2.40 -0.09
N GLU A 44 0.94 -2.45 -0.66
CA GLU A 44 2.04 -3.29 -0.18
C GLU A 44 3.14 -2.38 0.39
N PRO A 45 3.16 -2.13 1.72
CA PRO A 45 4.04 -1.14 2.33
C PRO A 45 5.50 -1.58 2.44
N ALA A 46 5.79 -2.87 2.26
CA ALA A 46 7.14 -3.44 2.15
C ALA A 46 7.15 -4.44 0.98
N LEU A 47 7.33 -3.90 -0.22
CA LEU A 47 7.14 -4.60 -1.50
C LEU A 47 8.19 -5.67 -1.77
N GLY A 48 9.45 -5.43 -1.41
CA GLY A 48 10.58 -6.19 -1.93
C GLY A 48 10.55 -6.23 -3.46
N LEU A 49 10.84 -7.40 -4.04
CA LEU A 49 10.71 -7.64 -5.49
C LEU A 49 9.26 -7.75 -5.98
N GLY A 50 8.25 -7.56 -5.13
CA GLY A 50 6.83 -7.65 -5.48
C GLY A 50 6.32 -9.08 -5.65
N HIS A 51 6.72 -10.00 -4.76
CA HIS A 51 6.22 -11.38 -4.79
C HIS A 51 4.73 -11.48 -4.53
N PHE A 52 4.14 -10.58 -3.74
CA PHE A 52 2.69 -10.55 -3.56
C PHE A 52 2.01 -10.20 -4.88
N ILE A 53 2.49 -9.18 -5.60
CA ILE A 53 1.98 -8.84 -6.95
C ILE A 53 2.07 -10.05 -7.89
N GLY A 54 3.24 -10.67 -8.02
CA GLY A 54 3.47 -11.78 -8.94
C GLY A 54 2.72 -13.09 -8.59
N LEU A 55 2.18 -13.21 -7.39
CA LEU A 55 1.42 -14.38 -6.93
C LEU A 55 -0.06 -14.06 -6.66
N MET A 56 -0.50 -12.83 -6.97
CA MET A 56 -1.89 -12.43 -6.90
C MET A 56 -2.71 -13.23 -7.93
N PRO A 57 -3.92 -13.71 -7.58
CA PRO A 57 -4.79 -14.36 -8.56
C PRO A 57 -5.08 -13.44 -9.75
N ASP A 58 -4.98 -13.95 -10.98
CA ASP A 58 -5.07 -13.15 -12.22
C ASP A 58 -6.32 -12.26 -12.27
N GLU A 59 -7.49 -12.79 -11.90
CA GLU A 59 -8.74 -12.03 -11.88
C GLU A 59 -8.74 -10.89 -10.85
N MET A 60 -8.06 -11.08 -9.73
CA MET A 60 -7.91 -10.04 -8.70
C MET A 60 -6.93 -8.97 -9.19
N HIS A 61 -5.81 -9.40 -9.77
CA HIS A 61 -4.78 -8.51 -10.32
C HIS A 61 -5.35 -7.61 -11.43
N ALA A 62 -6.06 -8.19 -12.40
CA ALA A 62 -6.63 -7.47 -13.54
C ALA A 62 -7.64 -6.36 -13.15
N ARG A 63 -8.19 -6.40 -11.93
CA ARG A 63 -9.21 -5.45 -11.43
C ARG A 63 -8.77 -4.64 -10.22
N SER A 64 -7.51 -4.78 -9.81
CA SER A 64 -6.96 -4.08 -8.65
C SER A 64 -5.98 -2.99 -9.05
N LEU A 65 -5.87 -1.97 -8.20
CA LEU A 65 -4.84 -0.94 -8.31
C LEU A 65 -3.85 -1.17 -7.17
N ILE A 66 -2.59 -1.38 -7.51
CA ILE A 66 -1.56 -1.75 -6.56
C ILE A 66 -0.60 -0.57 -6.37
N THR A 67 -0.37 -0.21 -5.11
CA THR A 67 0.70 0.71 -4.71
C THR A 67 1.69 -0.04 -3.84
N GLY A 68 2.95 -0.10 -4.28
CA GLY A 68 4.04 -0.76 -3.58
C GLY A 68 5.06 0.25 -3.07
N ILE A 69 5.49 0.11 -1.82
CA ILE A 69 6.56 0.93 -1.23
C ILE A 69 7.78 0.04 -1.00
N GLU A 70 8.94 0.47 -1.48
CA GLU A 70 10.22 -0.23 -1.29
C GLU A 70 11.31 0.77 -0.92
N ILE A 71 12.12 0.44 0.08
CA ILE A 71 13.20 1.29 0.58
C ILE A 71 14.50 1.08 -0.19
N ASP A 72 14.73 -0.12 -0.74
CA ASP A 72 15.94 -0.45 -1.51
C ASP A 72 15.80 -0.03 -2.98
N SER A 73 16.70 0.85 -3.42
CA SER A 73 16.65 1.46 -4.76
C SER A 73 16.79 0.47 -5.92
N ILE A 74 17.56 -0.60 -5.74
CA ILE A 74 17.78 -1.62 -6.78
C ILE A 74 16.50 -2.44 -6.90
N THR A 75 16.01 -2.92 -5.76
CA THR A 75 14.81 -3.74 -5.63
C THR A 75 13.58 -3.00 -6.16
N ALA A 76 13.41 -1.72 -5.80
CA ALA A 76 12.33 -0.89 -6.32
C ALA A 76 12.39 -0.70 -7.85
N ARG A 77 13.59 -0.52 -8.42
CA ARG A 77 13.78 -0.43 -9.89
C ARG A 77 13.47 -1.75 -10.59
N LEU A 78 13.89 -2.88 -10.01
CA LEU A 78 13.58 -4.21 -10.54
C LEU A 78 12.08 -4.47 -10.50
N ALA A 79 11.42 -4.19 -9.37
CA ALA A 79 9.97 -4.35 -9.22
C ALA A 79 9.19 -3.49 -10.23
N LYS A 80 9.63 -2.25 -10.50
CA LYS A 80 9.04 -1.39 -11.56
C LYS A 80 9.10 -1.99 -12.95
N GLN A 81 10.16 -2.73 -13.27
CA GLN A 81 10.28 -3.40 -14.57
C GLN A 81 9.42 -4.66 -14.62
N LEU A 82 9.27 -5.37 -13.50
CA LEU A 82 8.41 -6.55 -13.41
C LEU A 82 6.92 -6.20 -13.45
N TYR A 83 6.52 -5.07 -12.86
CA TYR A 83 5.12 -4.67 -12.70
C TYR A 83 4.89 -3.23 -13.18
N PRO A 84 4.90 -2.97 -14.50
CA PRO A 84 4.78 -1.62 -15.04
C PRO A 84 3.42 -0.95 -14.77
N ASP A 85 2.38 -1.73 -14.47
CA ASP A 85 1.03 -1.25 -14.18
C ASP A 85 0.82 -0.89 -12.68
N ALA A 86 1.79 -1.19 -11.82
CA ALA A 86 1.74 -0.87 -10.38
C ALA A 86 2.42 0.47 -10.06
N ASP A 87 1.86 1.22 -9.11
CA ASP A 87 2.50 2.42 -8.55
C ASP A 87 3.57 2.03 -7.53
N ILE A 88 4.79 1.81 -8.01
CA ILE A 88 5.92 1.44 -7.15
C ILE A 88 6.73 2.68 -6.79
N ARG A 89 6.94 2.91 -5.48
CA ARG A 89 7.65 4.09 -4.97
C ARG A 89 8.89 3.67 -4.20
N HIS A 90 10.02 4.24 -4.59
CA HIS A 90 11.29 4.09 -3.88
C HIS A 90 11.38 5.14 -2.78
N GLN A 91 11.04 4.76 -1.55
CA GLN A 91 11.06 5.60 -0.36
C GLN A 91 10.78 4.75 0.89
N PRO A 92 11.22 5.16 2.08
CA PRO A 92 10.76 4.58 3.34
C PRO A 92 9.24 4.70 3.50
N PHE A 93 8.61 3.72 4.17
CA PHE A 93 7.16 3.74 4.37
C PHE A 93 6.73 4.91 5.27
N GLU A 94 7.57 5.26 6.25
CA GLU A 94 7.35 6.36 7.18
C GLU A 94 7.37 7.75 6.54
N GLU A 95 8.07 7.90 5.41
CA GLU A 95 8.11 9.15 4.64
C GLU A 95 7.08 9.16 3.50
N SER A 96 6.31 8.08 3.34
CA SER A 96 5.42 7.90 2.20
C SER A 96 4.21 8.84 2.25
N LYS A 97 4.13 9.73 1.25
CA LYS A 97 2.97 10.62 1.05
C LYS A 97 1.82 9.88 0.37
N LEU A 98 1.13 9.05 1.17
CA LEU A 98 -0.06 8.31 0.78
C LEU A 98 -1.31 8.88 1.44
N ALA A 99 -2.43 8.87 0.70
CA ALA A 99 -3.72 9.34 1.22
C ALA A 99 -4.24 8.42 2.33
N ASP A 100 -4.69 9.03 3.43
CA ASP A 100 -5.32 8.31 4.54
C ASP A 100 -6.72 7.84 4.16
N GLY A 101 -7.10 6.67 4.68
CA GLY A 101 -8.41 6.07 4.42
C GLY A 101 -8.69 5.80 2.94
N PHE A 102 -7.65 5.55 2.15
CA PHE A 102 -7.76 5.34 0.71
C PHE A 102 -7.76 3.87 0.32
N TYR A 103 -6.90 3.03 0.89
CA TYR A 103 -6.76 1.65 0.42
C TYR A 103 -7.84 0.74 0.98
N ASP A 104 -8.24 -0.25 0.18
CA ASP A 104 -9.20 -1.29 0.58
C ASP A 104 -8.51 -2.40 1.37
N VAL A 105 -7.27 -2.75 0.99
CA VAL A 105 -6.46 -3.80 1.62
C VAL A 105 -5.01 -3.32 1.75
N ALA A 106 -4.38 -3.59 2.89
CA ALA A 106 -2.92 -3.59 3.03
C ALA A 106 -2.46 -5.04 3.22
N ILE A 107 -1.52 -5.49 2.40
CA ILE A 107 -0.99 -6.87 2.42
C ILE A 107 0.53 -6.83 2.25
N SER A 108 1.28 -7.51 3.12
CA SER A 108 2.76 -7.48 3.07
C SER A 108 3.37 -8.57 3.95
N ASN A 109 4.64 -8.90 3.67
CA ASN A 109 5.57 -9.37 4.69
C ASN A 109 6.34 -8.17 5.23
N ILE A 110 6.04 -7.75 6.47
CA ILE A 110 6.59 -6.51 7.02
C ILE A 110 7.96 -6.76 7.67
N PRO A 111 8.88 -5.79 7.69
CA PRO A 111 10.21 -5.98 8.26
C PRO A 111 10.17 -6.34 9.76
N PHE A 112 11.08 -7.22 10.18
CA PHE A 112 11.26 -7.60 11.59
C PHE A 112 12.49 -6.87 12.15
N GLY A 113 12.38 -6.32 13.35
CA GLY A 113 13.50 -5.58 13.94
C GLY A 113 13.13 -4.88 15.24
N SER A 114 14.17 -4.49 15.98
CA SER A 114 14.06 -3.77 17.25
C SER A 114 14.29 -2.25 17.10
N TYR A 115 14.50 -1.77 15.88
CA TYR A 115 14.63 -0.35 15.59
C TYR A 115 13.26 0.33 15.48
N ARG A 116 13.26 1.66 15.58
CA ARG A 116 12.05 2.48 15.68
C ARG A 116 12.10 3.60 14.64
N PRO A 117 11.23 3.56 13.61
CA PRO A 117 11.09 4.65 12.67
C PRO A 117 10.71 5.95 13.38
N TYR A 118 11.24 7.06 12.88
CA TYR A 118 10.82 8.37 13.35
C TYR A 118 9.58 8.83 12.60
N ASP A 119 8.44 8.89 13.29
CA ASP A 119 7.21 9.47 12.79
C ASP A 119 6.54 10.28 13.91
N PRO A 120 6.44 11.61 13.79
CA PRO A 120 5.85 12.47 14.81
C PRO A 120 4.44 12.04 15.25
N ARG A 121 3.65 11.42 14.37
CA ARG A 121 2.28 10.95 14.65
C ARG A 121 2.23 9.84 15.69
N PHE A 122 3.29 9.03 15.76
CA PHE A 122 3.38 7.85 16.65
C PHE A 122 4.44 8.00 17.74
N LYS A 123 5.03 9.19 17.91
CA LYS A 123 6.11 9.45 18.86
C LYS A 123 5.79 8.96 20.28
N THR A 124 4.55 9.17 20.75
CA THR A 124 4.10 8.77 22.09
C THR A 124 4.03 7.25 22.26
N TRP A 125 3.85 6.50 21.18
CA TRP A 125 3.75 5.04 21.20
C TRP A 125 5.11 4.35 21.11
N ASN A 126 6.11 4.99 20.49
CA ASN A 126 7.49 4.49 20.41
C ASN A 126 7.60 3.06 19.82
N PHE A 127 6.82 2.80 18.77
CA PHE A 127 6.66 1.51 18.11
C PHE A 127 7.97 0.95 17.53
N LEU A 128 8.17 -0.36 17.68
CA LEU A 128 9.14 -1.09 16.87
C LEU A 128 8.72 -1.10 15.41
N ILE A 129 9.64 -1.35 14.48
CA ILE A 129 9.36 -1.34 13.03
C ILE A 129 8.10 -2.13 12.65
N HIS A 130 7.95 -3.37 13.13
CA HIS A 130 6.79 -4.20 12.78
C HIS A 130 5.48 -3.64 13.37
N ASP A 131 5.52 -3.08 14.58
CA ASP A 131 4.38 -2.40 15.19
C ASP A 131 4.00 -1.13 14.41
N TYR A 132 5.02 -0.36 14.00
CA TYR A 132 4.86 0.86 13.21
C TYR A 132 4.11 0.56 11.92
N PHE A 133 4.45 -0.53 11.22
CA PHE A 133 3.79 -0.91 9.98
C PHE A 133 2.29 -1.18 10.18
N PHE A 134 1.88 -1.85 11.26
CA PHE A 134 0.45 -1.98 11.59
C PHE A 134 -0.20 -0.63 11.83
N ALA A 135 0.43 0.24 12.62
CA ALA A 135 -0.13 1.54 12.96
C ALA A 135 -0.27 2.44 11.74
N ALA A 136 0.79 2.60 10.96
CA ALA A 136 0.84 3.41 9.75
C ALA A 136 -0.07 2.85 8.65
N ALA A 137 -0.15 1.53 8.46
CA ALA A 137 -1.06 0.94 7.49
C ALA A 137 -2.53 1.18 7.85
N LEU A 138 -2.88 1.11 9.14
CA LEU A 138 -4.25 1.39 9.57
C LEU A 138 -4.67 2.83 9.23
N ASP A 139 -3.79 3.82 9.27
CA ASP A 139 -4.10 5.18 8.79
C ASP A 139 -4.46 5.20 7.30
N LYS A 140 -3.75 4.42 6.49
CA LYS A 140 -3.93 4.38 5.02
C LYS A 140 -5.16 3.58 4.59
N ILE A 141 -5.62 2.66 5.42
CA ILE A 141 -6.78 1.81 5.13
C ILE A 141 -8.09 2.52 5.44
N ARG A 142 -9.05 2.41 4.51
CA ARG A 142 -10.39 2.98 4.71
C ARG A 142 -11.16 2.24 5.81
N PRO A 143 -12.14 2.87 6.47
CA PRO A 143 -13.07 2.14 7.33
C PRO A 143 -13.72 0.96 6.60
N GLY A 144 -13.77 -0.21 7.26
CA GLY A 144 -14.20 -1.48 6.69
C GLY A 144 -13.18 -2.19 5.78
N GLY A 145 -11.99 -1.61 5.57
CA GLY A 145 -10.89 -2.22 4.85
C GLY A 145 -10.11 -3.24 5.70
N LEU A 146 -9.21 -3.98 5.06
CA LEU A 146 -8.47 -5.09 5.66
C LEU A 146 -6.96 -4.81 5.78
N VAL A 147 -6.32 -5.37 6.80
CA VAL A 147 -4.85 -5.45 6.92
C VAL A 147 -4.47 -6.91 7.13
N LEU A 148 -3.61 -7.45 6.27
CA LEU A 148 -3.09 -8.82 6.34
C LEU A 148 -1.56 -8.78 6.29
N PHE A 149 -0.90 -8.95 7.44
CA PHE A 149 0.57 -8.90 7.50
C PHE A 149 1.17 -10.19 8.03
N ILE A 150 2.28 -10.60 7.43
CA ILE A 150 3.22 -11.55 8.04
C ILE A 150 4.12 -10.75 8.96
N THR A 151 4.20 -11.15 10.23
CA THR A 151 4.98 -10.48 11.27
C THR A 151 5.68 -11.50 12.18
N SER A 152 6.61 -11.06 13.02
CA SER A 152 7.23 -11.94 14.02
C SER A 152 6.20 -12.36 15.08
N LYS A 153 6.35 -13.55 15.70
CA LYS A 153 5.50 -13.96 16.84
C LYS A 153 5.47 -12.94 17.99
N GLY A 154 6.54 -12.17 18.12
CA GLY A 154 6.70 -11.15 19.16
C GLY A 154 5.64 -10.05 19.09
N THR A 155 5.06 -9.80 17.92
CA THR A 155 3.99 -8.80 17.75
C THR A 155 2.79 -9.10 18.64
N LEU A 156 2.39 -10.38 18.74
CA LEU A 156 1.27 -10.82 19.57
C LEU A 156 1.73 -11.28 20.97
N ASP A 157 2.89 -11.94 21.08
CA ASP A 157 3.36 -12.59 22.31
C ASP A 157 4.20 -11.68 23.24
N LYS A 158 4.52 -10.44 22.86
CA LYS A 158 5.26 -9.55 23.77
C LYS A 158 4.38 -9.10 24.94
N HIS A 159 4.98 -8.97 26.13
CA HIS A 159 4.29 -8.44 27.30
C HIS A 159 3.78 -7.00 27.08
N ASP A 160 4.55 -6.18 26.36
CA ASP A 160 4.16 -4.82 26.01
C ASP A 160 2.88 -4.79 25.16
N GLY A 161 1.81 -4.25 25.73
CA GLY A 161 0.49 -4.19 25.10
C GLY A 161 0.30 -3.02 24.13
N ALA A 162 1.26 -2.10 24.00
CA ALA A 162 1.06 -0.82 23.32
C ALA A 162 0.48 -0.95 21.90
N LEU A 163 1.04 -1.83 21.07
CA LEU A 163 0.49 -2.08 19.73
C LEU A 163 -0.94 -2.65 19.82
N ARG A 164 -1.16 -3.64 20.68
CA ARG A 164 -2.47 -4.30 20.81
C ARG A 164 -3.53 -3.30 21.25
N GLU A 165 -3.21 -2.42 22.19
CA GLU A 165 -4.09 -1.32 22.61
C GLU A 165 -4.39 -0.35 21.47
N TYR A 166 -3.35 0.11 20.76
CA TYR A 166 -3.51 1.03 19.64
C TYR A 166 -4.39 0.42 18.54
N VAL A 167 -4.07 -0.78 18.07
CA VAL A 167 -4.83 -1.46 17.02
C VAL A 167 -6.25 -1.77 17.48
N ALA A 168 -6.43 -2.32 18.70
CA ALA A 168 -7.74 -2.65 19.23
C ALA A 168 -8.62 -1.42 19.47
N SER A 169 -8.08 -0.19 19.49
CA SER A 169 -8.86 1.04 19.56
C SER A 169 -9.61 1.37 18.26
N GLN A 170 -9.17 0.83 17.11
CA GLN A 170 -9.69 1.19 15.79
C GLN A 170 -9.97 0.01 14.85
N ALA A 171 -9.50 -1.19 15.16
CA ALA A 171 -9.67 -2.38 14.34
C ALA A 171 -10.07 -3.61 15.18
N ASP A 172 -10.74 -4.54 14.51
CA ASP A 172 -11.07 -5.86 15.04
C ASP A 172 -10.07 -6.89 14.50
N LEU A 173 -9.67 -7.83 15.35
CA LEU A 173 -8.97 -9.03 14.90
C LEU A 173 -9.98 -9.95 14.23
N LEU A 174 -9.69 -10.37 13.00
CA LEU A 174 -10.47 -11.38 12.28
C LEU A 174 -9.93 -12.78 12.56
N GLY A 175 -8.62 -12.86 12.77
CA GLY A 175 -7.88 -14.05 13.16
C GLY A 175 -6.38 -13.78 13.02
N ALA A 176 -5.58 -14.63 13.64
CA ALA A 176 -4.16 -14.77 13.40
C ALA A 176 -3.83 -16.24 13.15
N ILE A 177 -2.83 -16.52 12.31
CA ILE A 177 -2.36 -17.89 12.01
C ILE A 177 -0.86 -17.93 12.29
N ARG A 178 -0.42 -18.80 13.20
CA ARG A 178 1.00 -18.97 13.52
C ARG A 178 1.62 -20.03 12.61
N LEU A 179 2.65 -19.64 11.89
CA LEU A 179 3.40 -20.49 10.96
C LEU A 179 4.58 -21.15 11.67
N PRO A 180 4.91 -22.41 11.33
CA PRO A 180 6.04 -23.10 11.92
C PRO A 180 7.36 -22.41 11.56
N ASN A 181 8.38 -22.59 12.39
CA ASN A 181 9.68 -21.94 12.23
C ASN A 181 10.36 -22.25 10.89
N ASP A 182 10.07 -23.39 10.28
CA ASP A 182 10.62 -23.82 9.00
C ASP A 182 9.80 -23.37 7.77
N ALA A 183 8.70 -22.63 7.96
CA ALA A 183 7.82 -22.17 6.88
C ALA A 183 8.54 -21.37 5.78
N PHE A 184 9.62 -20.66 6.15
CA PHE A 184 10.44 -19.88 5.22
C PHE A 184 11.84 -20.46 5.00
N LYS A 185 12.15 -21.63 5.58
CA LYS A 185 13.50 -22.24 5.52
C LYS A 185 13.93 -22.56 4.09
N LYS A 186 13.03 -23.08 3.25
CA LYS A 186 13.34 -23.43 1.85
C LYS A 186 13.58 -22.21 0.95
N ASN A 187 12.96 -21.06 1.27
CA ASN A 187 12.92 -19.89 0.40
C ASN A 187 13.84 -18.76 0.85
N ALA A 188 14.00 -18.60 2.16
CA ALA A 188 14.74 -17.51 2.79
C ALA A 188 15.85 -18.00 3.73
N ASN A 189 16.04 -19.33 3.88
CA ASN A 189 17.04 -19.95 4.75
C ASN A 189 17.00 -19.45 6.21
N THR A 190 15.80 -19.12 6.70
CA THR A 190 15.56 -18.61 8.06
C THR A 190 14.62 -19.52 8.83
N GLU A 191 14.95 -19.77 10.11
CA GLU A 191 14.16 -20.57 11.04
C GLU A 191 13.53 -19.66 12.10
N VAL A 192 12.36 -19.06 11.80
CA VAL A 192 11.70 -18.08 12.67
C VAL A 192 10.21 -18.35 12.70
N THR A 193 9.63 -18.43 13.90
CA THR A 193 8.18 -18.50 14.08
C THR A 193 7.54 -17.14 13.77
N THR A 194 6.57 -17.14 12.87
CA THR A 194 5.92 -15.93 12.36
C THR A 194 4.40 -16.08 12.40
N ASP A 195 3.71 -14.94 12.44
CA ASP A 195 2.25 -14.88 12.48
C ASP A 195 1.73 -14.18 11.22
N ILE A 196 0.67 -14.69 10.62
CA ILE A 196 -0.19 -13.95 9.69
C ILE A 196 -1.29 -13.32 10.54
N VAL A 197 -1.34 -11.98 10.62
CA VAL A 197 -2.35 -11.26 11.40
C VAL A 197 -3.35 -10.61 10.43
N LEU A 198 -4.64 -10.89 10.63
CA LEU A 198 -5.74 -10.40 9.80
C LEU A 198 -6.64 -9.45 10.61
N LEU A 199 -6.71 -8.20 10.20
CA LEU A 199 -7.49 -7.16 10.87
C LEU A 199 -8.53 -6.56 9.91
N ARG A 200 -9.63 -6.08 10.49
CA ARG A 200 -10.58 -5.18 9.81
C ARG A 200 -10.61 -3.84 10.53
N LYS A 201 -10.36 -2.74 9.82
CA LYS A 201 -10.55 -1.41 10.38
C LYS A 201 -12.05 -1.16 10.60
N ARG A 202 -12.44 -0.83 11.83
CA ARG A 202 -13.84 -0.60 12.19
C ARG A 202 -14.45 0.60 11.45
N LEU A 203 -15.75 0.55 11.24
CA LEU A 203 -16.50 1.72 10.81
C LEU A 203 -16.61 2.73 11.97
N PRO A 204 -16.73 4.04 11.68
CA PRO A 204 -16.97 5.03 12.73
C PRO A 204 -18.22 4.67 13.56
N GLY A 205 -18.07 4.59 14.88
CA GLY A 205 -19.15 4.24 15.82
C GLY A 205 -19.44 2.75 15.97
N GLU A 206 -18.73 1.88 15.26
CA GLU A 206 -18.83 0.43 15.45
C GLU A 206 -18.16 0.01 16.77
N LEU A 207 -18.83 -0.84 17.54
CA LEU A 207 -18.29 -1.39 18.78
C LEU A 207 -17.23 -2.46 18.46
N PRO A 208 -16.19 -2.64 19.32
CA PRO A 208 -15.22 -3.71 19.15
C PRO A 208 -15.88 -5.08 19.04
N ALA A 209 -15.40 -5.89 18.10
CA ALA A 209 -15.85 -7.25 17.85
C ALA A 209 -14.67 -8.19 17.56
N GLY A 210 -14.95 -9.48 17.40
CA GLY A 210 -13.93 -10.51 17.15
C GLY A 210 -13.46 -11.23 18.42
N PRO A 211 -12.47 -12.13 18.28
CA PRO A 211 -11.94 -12.89 19.40
C PRO A 211 -11.12 -12.01 20.35
N ALA A 212 -10.91 -12.49 21.57
CA ALA A 212 -10.01 -11.86 22.52
C ALA A 212 -8.56 -12.05 22.07
N TRP A 213 -7.77 -10.98 22.10
CA TRP A 213 -6.34 -10.97 21.79
C TRP A 213 -5.56 -9.82 22.47
N LYS A 214 -6.27 -8.91 23.14
CA LYS A 214 -5.74 -7.69 23.76
C LYS A 214 -5.28 -7.92 25.21
N GLY A 215 -6.04 -8.76 25.93
CA GLY A 215 -6.05 -8.95 27.38
C GLY A 215 -4.78 -9.50 28.01
N GLY A 216 -3.86 -10.08 27.22
CA GLY A 216 -2.51 -10.40 27.67
C GLY A 216 -2.04 -11.79 27.25
N MET A 217 -1.19 -12.35 28.10
CA MET A 217 -0.55 -13.65 27.89
C MET A 217 -1.29 -14.73 28.66
N ALA A 218 -1.46 -15.89 28.05
CA ALA A 218 -1.98 -17.10 28.66
C ALA A 218 -0.93 -18.22 28.57
N GLU A 219 -0.91 -19.10 29.56
CA GLU A 219 -0.03 -20.25 29.60
C GLU A 219 -0.70 -21.47 28.98
N ILE A 220 0.02 -22.17 28.12
CA ILE A 220 -0.35 -23.49 27.62
C ILE A 220 0.69 -24.52 28.08
N THR A 221 0.28 -25.79 28.16
CA THR A 221 1.19 -26.91 28.36
C THR A 221 1.21 -27.77 27.11
N ASN A 222 2.39 -27.92 26.49
CA ASN A 222 2.53 -28.73 25.28
C ASN A 222 2.58 -30.24 25.58
N SER A 223 2.70 -31.09 24.55
CA SER A 223 2.73 -32.55 24.72
C SER A 223 3.96 -33.06 25.49
N GLN A 224 4.98 -32.23 25.68
CA GLN A 224 6.20 -32.55 26.44
C GLN A 224 6.11 -32.10 27.91
N GLY A 225 5.00 -31.49 28.32
CA GLY A 225 4.83 -30.96 29.67
C GLY A 225 5.50 -29.61 29.88
N GLU A 226 5.91 -28.91 28.81
CA GLU A 226 6.50 -27.58 28.89
C GLU A 226 5.41 -26.51 28.99
N THR A 227 5.55 -25.60 29.96
CA THR A 227 4.67 -24.43 30.08
C THR A 227 5.20 -23.28 29.23
N ILE A 228 4.38 -22.79 28.30
CA ILE A 228 4.73 -21.73 27.35
C ILE A 228 3.69 -20.62 27.43
N ALA A 229 4.15 -19.39 27.67
CA ALA A 229 3.29 -18.21 27.62
C ALA A 229 3.17 -17.70 26.17
N LEU A 230 1.94 -17.51 25.71
CA LEU A 230 1.62 -16.94 24.40
C LEU A 230 0.40 -16.02 24.48
N ASN A 231 0.09 -15.27 23.43
CA ASN A 231 -1.08 -14.39 23.43
C ASN A 231 -2.39 -15.16 23.71
N GLU A 232 -3.32 -14.56 24.46
CA GLU A 232 -4.62 -15.17 24.80
C GLU A 232 -5.39 -15.73 23.58
N TYR A 233 -5.23 -15.11 22.41
CA TYR A 233 -5.84 -15.58 21.17
C TYR A 233 -5.35 -16.99 20.80
N PHE A 234 -4.03 -17.20 20.77
CA PHE A 234 -3.48 -18.51 20.38
C PHE A 234 -3.71 -19.57 21.46
N ALA A 235 -3.86 -19.19 22.73
CA ALA A 235 -4.24 -20.12 23.79
C ALA A 235 -5.68 -20.63 23.60
N ALA A 236 -6.58 -19.73 23.19
CA ALA A 236 -7.98 -20.06 22.91
C ALA A 236 -8.17 -20.74 21.54
N HIS A 237 -7.23 -20.54 20.60
CA HIS A 237 -7.28 -21.04 19.23
C HIS A 237 -6.05 -21.87 18.85
N PRO A 238 -5.79 -23.02 19.51
CA PRO A 238 -4.65 -23.88 19.18
C PRO A 238 -4.70 -24.39 17.73
N GLU A 239 -5.88 -24.52 17.14
CA GLU A 239 -6.09 -24.88 15.73
C GLU A 239 -5.54 -23.84 14.73
N MET A 240 -5.26 -22.62 15.19
CA MET A 240 -4.64 -21.56 14.40
C MET A 240 -3.11 -21.56 14.48
N MET A 241 -2.51 -22.52 15.18
CA MET A 241 -1.07 -22.76 15.19
C MET A 241 -0.74 -23.99 14.32
N LEU A 242 -0.02 -23.78 13.22
CA LEU A 242 0.27 -24.83 12.23
C LEU A 242 1.46 -25.72 12.65
N GLY A 243 1.39 -26.25 13.87
CA GLY A 243 2.47 -26.98 14.50
C GLY A 243 2.24 -27.11 16.01
N GLU A 244 3.30 -27.34 16.76
CA GLU A 244 3.27 -27.41 18.21
C GLU A 244 4.29 -26.45 18.82
N MET A 245 3.89 -25.65 19.81
CA MET A 245 4.81 -24.77 20.53
C MET A 245 5.76 -25.61 21.40
N ARG A 246 7.06 -25.37 21.28
CA ARG A 246 8.12 -26.01 22.06
C ARG A 246 9.15 -24.99 22.53
N LEU A 247 9.88 -25.32 23.58
CA LEU A 247 11.02 -24.54 24.04
C LEU A 247 12.30 -25.04 23.35
N GLU A 248 12.64 -24.46 22.19
CA GLU A 248 13.86 -24.80 21.45
C GLU A 248 15.03 -23.87 21.79
N GLY A 249 16.27 -24.36 21.68
CA GLY A 249 17.46 -23.53 21.89
C GLY A 249 18.73 -24.21 21.37
N ARG A 250 19.64 -23.42 20.80
CA ARG A 250 21.02 -23.87 20.53
C ARG A 250 21.91 -23.60 21.76
N MET A 251 23.12 -24.17 21.76
CA MET A 251 24.14 -24.22 22.85
C MET A 251 24.34 -22.97 23.74
N TYR A 252 23.82 -21.78 23.39
CA TYR A 252 23.96 -20.53 24.15
C TYR A 252 22.63 -19.78 24.47
N GLY A 253 21.46 -20.28 24.06
CA GLY A 253 20.15 -19.66 24.34
C GLY A 253 19.21 -20.66 25.00
N ARG A 254 18.86 -20.44 26.27
CA ARG A 254 17.93 -21.32 27.00
C ARG A 254 16.50 -21.08 26.49
N SER A 255 15.87 -22.13 25.96
CA SER A 255 14.41 -22.32 25.88
C SER A 255 13.62 -21.17 25.24
N GLU A 256 13.84 -20.90 23.95
CA GLU A 256 13.04 -19.96 23.17
C GLU A 256 11.74 -20.61 22.66
N PRO A 257 10.56 -20.03 22.95
CA PRO A 257 9.29 -20.52 22.42
C PRO A 257 9.26 -20.48 20.90
N THR A 258 9.15 -21.65 20.28
CA THR A 258 9.21 -21.87 18.84
C THR A 258 8.07 -22.77 18.40
N LEU A 259 7.35 -22.42 17.33
CA LEU A 259 6.36 -23.32 16.74
C LEU A 259 7.09 -24.31 15.82
N VAL A 260 7.12 -25.58 16.22
CA VAL A 260 7.75 -26.66 15.46
C VAL A 260 6.71 -27.30 14.54
N GLY A 261 7.05 -27.47 13.27
CA GLY A 261 6.18 -28.13 12.30
C GLY A 261 5.85 -29.57 12.73
N ASN A 262 4.60 -29.99 12.53
CA ASN A 262 4.11 -31.33 12.87
C ASN A 262 4.24 -32.33 11.71
N GLY A 263 5.01 -32.00 10.67
CA GLY A 263 5.23 -32.83 9.49
C GLY A 263 4.09 -32.82 8.46
N ARG A 264 2.98 -32.12 8.73
CA ARG A 264 1.89 -31.95 7.75
C ARG A 264 2.29 -30.98 6.63
N PRO A 265 1.76 -31.12 5.41
CA PRO A 265 1.93 -30.13 4.36
C PRO A 265 1.42 -28.75 4.81
N LEU A 266 2.25 -27.71 4.58
CA LEU A 266 1.95 -26.35 5.03
C LEU A 266 0.75 -25.75 4.29
N ASP A 267 0.59 -26.07 3.01
CA ASP A 267 -0.55 -25.64 2.19
C ASP A 267 -1.88 -26.19 2.72
N GLU A 268 -1.93 -27.49 3.05
CA GLU A 268 -3.13 -28.12 3.64
C GLU A 268 -3.46 -27.52 5.01
N SER A 269 -2.47 -27.42 5.89
CA SER A 269 -2.64 -26.88 7.25
C SER A 269 -3.09 -25.40 7.20
N LEU A 270 -2.51 -24.62 6.30
CA LEU A 270 -2.88 -23.22 6.11
C LEU A 270 -4.30 -23.09 5.53
N ALA A 271 -4.70 -23.95 4.59
CA ALA A 271 -6.05 -23.97 4.05
C ALA A 271 -7.10 -24.30 5.12
N GLU A 272 -6.81 -25.25 6.02
CA GLU A 272 -7.66 -25.56 7.17
C GLU A 272 -7.82 -24.38 8.13
N ALA A 273 -6.73 -23.71 8.51
CA ALA A 273 -6.80 -22.52 9.36
C ALA A 273 -7.56 -21.38 8.69
N ILE A 274 -7.31 -21.13 7.39
CA ILE A 274 -8.09 -20.17 6.60
C ILE A 274 -9.57 -20.55 6.61
N ALA A 275 -9.90 -21.84 6.56
CA ALA A 275 -11.28 -22.31 6.58
C ALA A 275 -12.05 -22.00 7.88
N LEU A 276 -11.35 -21.60 8.95
CA LEU A 276 -11.93 -21.20 10.23
C LEU A 276 -12.13 -19.68 10.39
N LEU A 277 -11.47 -18.86 9.56
CA LEU A 277 -11.62 -17.40 9.57
C LEU A 277 -13.09 -16.99 9.28
N PRO A 278 -13.54 -15.79 9.64
CA PRO A 278 -14.87 -15.33 9.25
C PRO A 278 -15.01 -15.25 7.71
N ARG A 279 -16.25 -15.19 7.21
CA ARG A 279 -16.56 -15.07 5.78
C ARG A 279 -17.24 -13.74 5.47
N ASP A 280 -16.97 -13.19 4.30
CA ASP A 280 -17.67 -12.03 3.73
C ASP A 280 -17.74 -10.79 4.65
N VAL A 281 -16.72 -10.59 5.50
CA VAL A 281 -16.62 -9.44 6.41
C VAL A 281 -16.24 -8.16 5.68
N PHE A 282 -15.50 -8.27 4.58
CA PHE A 282 -15.20 -7.15 3.71
C PHE A 282 -16.45 -6.77 2.94
N LYS A 283 -16.83 -5.50 3.06
CA LYS A 283 -17.86 -4.91 2.22
C LYS A 283 -17.17 -3.95 1.25
N PRO A 284 -17.30 -4.18 -0.07
CA PRO A 284 -16.83 -3.21 -1.06
C PRO A 284 -17.45 -1.85 -0.73
N GLU A 285 -16.66 -0.80 -0.83
CA GLU A 285 -17.20 0.55 -0.76
C GLU A 285 -18.15 0.69 -1.94
N ARG A 286 -19.46 0.55 -1.69
CA ARG A 286 -20.46 0.97 -2.65
C ARG A 286 -20.25 2.46 -2.78
N ARG A 287 -19.51 2.90 -3.80
CA ARG A 287 -19.79 4.21 -4.39
C ARG A 287 -21.31 4.24 -4.50
N ARG A 288 -21.96 5.24 -3.89
CA ARG A 288 -23.35 5.57 -4.22
C ARG A 288 -23.35 5.99 -5.69
N VAL A 289 -23.23 5.02 -6.58
CA VAL A 289 -23.80 5.07 -7.90
C VAL A 289 -25.23 4.63 -7.61
N VAL A 290 -26.13 5.61 -7.49
CA VAL A 290 -27.54 5.33 -7.71
C VAL A 290 -27.57 4.54 -9.03
N PRO A 291 -28.20 3.35 -9.09
CA PRO A 291 -28.26 2.59 -10.33
C PRO A 291 -28.71 3.56 -11.42
N PRO A 292 -27.95 3.71 -12.53
CA PRO A 292 -28.37 4.63 -13.55
C PRO A 292 -29.75 4.18 -13.99
N SER A 293 -30.72 5.08 -13.86
CA SER A 293 -31.93 4.99 -14.66
C SER A 293 -31.48 5.00 -16.12
N LEU A 294 -31.35 3.83 -16.73
CA LEU A 294 -30.99 3.60 -18.14
C LEU A 294 -29.89 4.57 -18.64
N ALA A 295 -28.63 4.30 -18.27
CA ALA A 295 -27.47 5.10 -18.65
C ALA A 295 -27.31 5.21 -20.18
N GLN A 296 -27.05 6.43 -20.64
CA GLN A 296 -26.25 6.67 -21.83
C GLN A 296 -24.81 6.23 -21.51
N SER A 297 -24.46 5.00 -21.91
CA SER A 297 -23.09 4.49 -21.86
C SER A 297 -22.38 4.85 -23.17
N PHE A 298 -21.16 5.36 -23.08
CA PHE A 298 -20.34 5.73 -24.24
C PHE A 298 -19.09 4.86 -24.30
N PRO A 299 -18.51 4.58 -25.47
CA PRO A 299 -17.19 3.95 -25.55
C PRO A 299 -16.13 4.83 -24.89
N ALA A 300 -15.22 4.22 -24.11
CA ALA A 300 -14.14 4.95 -23.45
C ALA A 300 -12.92 5.08 -24.39
N PRO A 301 -12.44 6.32 -24.65
CA PRO A 301 -11.17 6.51 -25.33
C PRO A 301 -10.00 5.89 -24.56
N GLU A 302 -9.04 5.29 -25.27
CA GLU A 302 -7.89 4.61 -24.68
C GLU A 302 -7.06 5.49 -23.73
N HIS A 303 -6.95 6.78 -24.03
CA HIS A 303 -6.16 7.75 -23.25
C HIS A 303 -6.73 8.09 -21.85
N ILE A 304 -7.98 7.71 -21.56
CA ILE A 304 -8.61 7.96 -20.26
C ILE A 304 -8.29 6.79 -19.33
N LYS A 305 -7.53 6.96 -18.25
CA LYS A 305 -7.18 5.82 -17.36
C LYS A 305 -8.42 5.12 -16.78
N PRO A 306 -8.38 3.80 -16.51
CA PRO A 306 -9.43 3.11 -15.76
C PRO A 306 -9.75 3.85 -14.45
N ASN A 307 -11.03 3.93 -14.09
CA ASN A 307 -11.54 4.68 -12.94
C ASN A 307 -11.38 6.21 -12.97
N ALA A 308 -10.84 6.80 -14.04
CA ALA A 308 -10.74 8.25 -14.14
C ALA A 308 -12.10 8.90 -14.38
N TYR A 309 -12.30 10.09 -13.80
CA TYR A 309 -13.41 10.95 -14.14
C TYR A 309 -13.12 11.70 -15.45
N THR A 310 -14.14 11.92 -16.26
CA THR A 310 -14.06 12.71 -17.48
C THR A 310 -15.35 13.49 -17.71
N LEU A 311 -15.38 14.32 -18.75
CA LEU A 311 -16.59 15.02 -19.19
C LEU A 311 -17.08 14.43 -20.52
N VAL A 312 -18.35 14.04 -20.56
CA VAL A 312 -19.05 13.63 -21.79
C VAL A 312 -20.32 14.48 -21.88
N ASN A 313 -20.48 15.25 -22.96
CA ASN A 313 -21.60 16.18 -23.15
C ASN A 313 -21.85 17.08 -21.91
N ASP A 314 -20.77 17.66 -21.35
CA ASP A 314 -20.76 18.46 -20.11
C ASP A 314 -21.20 17.76 -18.82
N GLN A 315 -21.46 16.46 -18.88
CA GLN A 315 -21.77 15.61 -17.74
C GLN A 315 -20.52 14.89 -17.24
N ILE A 316 -20.41 14.72 -15.93
CA ILE A 316 -19.31 13.98 -15.33
C ILE A 316 -19.53 12.50 -15.63
N ALA A 317 -18.54 11.83 -16.21
CA ALA A 317 -18.54 10.40 -16.42
C ALA A 317 -17.36 9.74 -15.70
N LEU A 318 -17.50 8.46 -15.38
CA LEU A 318 -16.47 7.60 -14.82
C LEU A 318 -16.12 6.53 -15.86
N ARG A 319 -14.82 6.28 -16.11
CA ARG A 319 -14.40 5.13 -16.91
C ARG A 319 -14.56 3.84 -16.11
N ASP A 320 -15.38 2.93 -16.63
CA ASP A 320 -15.59 1.58 -16.12
C ASP A 320 -15.32 0.58 -17.26
N GLY A 321 -14.18 -0.11 -17.16
CA GLY A 321 -13.63 -0.93 -18.25
C GLY A 321 -13.46 -0.12 -19.55
N ASP A 322 -14.14 -0.56 -20.60
CA ASP A 322 -14.13 0.06 -21.93
C ASP A 322 -15.28 1.05 -22.17
N SER A 323 -16.00 1.41 -21.10
CA SER A 323 -17.16 2.30 -21.17
C SER A 323 -17.01 3.53 -20.28
N LEU A 324 -17.64 4.62 -20.66
CA LEU A 324 -17.86 5.81 -19.85
C LEU A 324 -19.29 5.79 -19.33
N GLN A 325 -19.41 5.85 -18.01
CA GLN A 325 -20.68 5.85 -17.30
C GLN A 325 -20.95 7.25 -16.74
N VAL A 326 -22.02 7.90 -17.22
CA VAL A 326 -22.42 9.22 -16.71
C VAL A 326 -22.85 9.11 -15.25
N LEU A 327 -22.28 9.95 -14.39
CA LEU A 327 -22.62 10.04 -12.97
C LEU A 327 -23.82 10.98 -12.76
N THR A 328 -24.95 10.39 -12.40
CA THR A 328 -26.18 11.10 -12.03
C THR A 328 -26.32 11.25 -10.52
N GLY A 329 -27.05 12.28 -10.05
CA GLY A 329 -27.37 12.43 -8.62
C GLY A 329 -26.25 13.00 -7.75
N LEU A 330 -25.18 13.54 -8.36
CA LEU A 330 -24.16 14.30 -7.63
C LEU A 330 -24.77 15.60 -7.08
N SER A 331 -24.44 15.95 -5.84
CA SER A 331 -24.82 17.27 -5.30
C SER A 331 -24.14 18.37 -6.12
N GLY A 332 -24.79 19.53 -6.25
CA GLY A 332 -24.26 20.64 -7.06
C GLY A 332 -22.86 21.08 -6.64
N GLN A 333 -22.53 20.99 -5.34
CA GLN A 333 -21.19 21.30 -4.84
C GLN A 333 -20.15 20.22 -5.19
N VAL A 334 -20.49 18.94 -5.04
CA VAL A 334 -19.59 17.83 -5.41
C VAL A 334 -19.32 17.84 -6.92
N ALA A 335 -20.34 18.06 -7.74
CA ALA A 335 -20.19 18.16 -9.19
C ALA A 335 -19.29 19.34 -9.60
N LYS A 336 -19.43 20.51 -8.96
CA LYS A 336 -18.54 21.66 -9.18
C LYS A 336 -17.08 21.33 -8.85
N ARG A 337 -16.83 20.65 -7.73
CA ARG A 337 -15.49 20.21 -7.32
C ARG A 337 -14.87 19.23 -8.32
N ILE A 338 -15.61 18.18 -8.69
CA ILE A 338 -15.12 17.19 -9.66
C ILE A 338 -14.80 17.83 -11.02
N ARG A 339 -15.70 18.67 -11.56
CA ARG A 339 -15.43 19.40 -12.83
C ARG A 339 -14.19 20.28 -12.74
N GLY A 340 -14.03 20.99 -11.62
CA GLY A 340 -12.85 21.82 -11.38
C GLY A 340 -11.57 21.01 -11.38
N LEU A 341 -11.56 19.87 -10.67
CA LEU A 341 -10.40 19.00 -10.54
C LEU A 341 -10.05 18.27 -11.84
N ILE A 342 -11.04 17.87 -12.65
CA ILE A 342 -10.81 17.36 -14.03
C ILE A 342 -10.02 18.40 -14.84
N ARG A 343 -10.44 19.68 -14.81
CA ARG A 343 -9.77 20.74 -15.57
C ARG A 343 -8.33 20.97 -15.11
N VAL A 344 -8.10 21.00 -13.79
CA VAL A 344 -6.74 21.15 -13.23
C VAL A 344 -5.87 19.94 -13.62
N ARG A 345 -6.42 18.72 -13.54
CA ARG A 345 -5.73 17.48 -13.91
C ARG A 345 -5.31 17.50 -15.39
N ASP A 346 -6.23 17.87 -16.26
CA ASP A 346 -5.96 17.89 -17.68
C ASP A 346 -4.94 18.99 -18.04
N ALA A 347 -4.97 20.14 -17.34
CA ALA A 347 -3.99 21.20 -17.49
C ALA A 347 -2.58 20.79 -17.02
N VAL A 348 -2.45 20.11 -15.87
CA VAL A 348 -1.14 19.64 -15.40
C VAL A 348 -0.59 18.56 -16.33
N ARG A 349 -1.43 17.65 -16.84
CA ARG A 349 -1.02 16.65 -17.83
C ARG A 349 -0.50 17.30 -19.12
N ARG A 350 -1.20 18.30 -19.66
CA ARG A 350 -0.71 19.08 -20.82
C ARG A 350 0.61 19.78 -20.52
N CYS A 351 0.74 20.39 -19.33
CA CYS A 351 1.97 21.03 -18.92
C CYS A 351 3.14 20.04 -18.82
N LEU A 352 2.95 18.86 -18.23
CA LEU A 352 3.97 17.81 -18.19
C LEU A 352 4.32 17.30 -19.59
N GLN A 353 3.32 17.04 -20.43
CA GLN A 353 3.53 16.57 -21.80
C GLN A 353 4.29 17.60 -22.64
N SER A 354 3.99 18.90 -22.46
CA SER A 354 4.73 19.98 -23.12
C SER A 354 6.20 20.00 -22.73
N GLN A 355 6.59 19.49 -21.56
CA GLN A 355 7.99 19.50 -21.12
C GLN A 355 8.81 18.33 -21.68
N LEU A 356 8.17 17.36 -22.35
CA LEU A 356 8.82 16.24 -23.02
C LEU A 356 9.47 16.66 -24.35
N ASN A 357 10.35 15.81 -24.91
CA ASN A 357 11.14 16.12 -26.10
C ASN A 357 10.26 16.46 -27.33
N GLY A 358 10.65 17.50 -28.08
CA GLY A 358 10.02 17.87 -29.36
C GLY A 358 9.13 19.13 -29.34
N THR A 359 8.99 19.81 -28.21
CA THR A 359 8.16 21.02 -28.05
C THR A 359 9.01 22.30 -27.99
N THR A 360 8.41 23.44 -28.37
CA THR A 360 9.07 24.74 -28.28
C THR A 360 9.04 25.28 -26.85
N ASP A 361 9.96 26.19 -26.50
CA ASP A 361 9.92 26.87 -25.19
C ASP A 361 8.64 27.69 -25.01
N GLU A 362 8.08 28.24 -26.11
CA GLU A 362 6.82 28.98 -26.12
C GLU A 362 5.64 28.08 -25.70
N ASP A 363 5.56 26.85 -26.24
CA ASP A 363 4.49 25.90 -25.89
C ASP A 363 4.51 25.52 -24.40
N VAL A 364 5.71 25.38 -23.82
CA VAL A 364 5.88 25.06 -22.40
C VAL A 364 5.49 26.21 -21.50
N VAL A 365 5.81 27.45 -21.90
CA VAL A 365 5.34 28.65 -21.20
C VAL A 365 3.81 28.72 -21.27
N ALA A 366 3.23 28.57 -22.45
CA ALA A 366 1.78 28.63 -22.65
C ALA A 366 1.02 27.56 -21.85
N ALA A 367 1.50 26.31 -21.83
CA ALA A 367 0.87 25.23 -21.07
C ALA A 367 0.98 25.44 -19.54
N ARG A 368 2.09 26.02 -19.07
CA ARG A 368 2.27 26.39 -17.66
C ARG A 368 1.41 27.58 -17.25
N GLU A 369 1.21 28.56 -18.13
CA GLU A 369 0.27 29.66 -17.89
C GLU A 369 -1.18 29.16 -17.83
N ASP A 370 -1.56 28.22 -18.71
CA ASP A 370 -2.87 27.56 -18.67
C ASP A 370 -3.10 26.82 -17.35
N LEU A 371 -2.10 26.05 -16.90
CA LEU A 371 -2.10 25.40 -15.59
C LEU A 371 -2.26 26.42 -14.45
N ASN A 372 -1.48 27.51 -14.46
CA ASN A 372 -1.58 28.57 -13.45
C ASN A 372 -2.99 29.16 -13.38
N ARG A 373 -3.55 29.60 -14.53
CA ARG A 373 -4.89 30.20 -14.59
C ARG A 373 -5.97 29.21 -14.13
N THR A 374 -5.88 27.96 -14.57
CA THR A 374 -6.87 26.93 -14.24
C THR A 374 -6.85 26.60 -12.75
N TYR A 375 -5.66 26.43 -12.17
CA TYR A 375 -5.47 26.19 -10.75
C TYR A 375 -5.92 27.37 -9.90
N ASP A 376 -5.49 28.60 -10.21
CA ASP A 376 -5.85 29.80 -9.43
C ASP A 376 -7.37 30.02 -9.42
N SER A 377 -8.00 29.82 -10.58
CA SER A 377 -9.44 29.90 -10.70
C SER A 377 -10.16 28.82 -9.88
N PHE A 378 -9.59 27.62 -9.78
CA PHE A 378 -10.14 26.55 -8.94
C PHE A 378 -10.03 26.91 -7.46
N VAL A 379 -8.82 27.26 -7.00
CA VAL A 379 -8.54 27.57 -5.59
C VAL A 379 -9.37 28.75 -5.09
N ALA A 380 -9.52 29.81 -5.90
CA ALA A 380 -10.32 30.97 -5.53
C ALA A 380 -11.80 30.64 -5.27
N ARG A 381 -12.34 29.59 -5.89
CA ARG A 381 -13.76 29.22 -5.80
C ARG A 381 -14.04 28.08 -4.83
N LEU A 382 -13.11 27.13 -4.73
CA LEU A 382 -13.33 25.85 -4.09
C LEU A 382 -12.26 25.48 -3.06
N GLY A 383 -11.30 26.37 -2.80
CA GLY A 383 -10.18 26.13 -1.89
C GLY A 383 -9.10 25.23 -2.50
N PRO A 384 -8.02 24.97 -1.75
CA PRO A 384 -6.90 24.15 -2.19
C PRO A 384 -7.31 22.74 -2.63
N VAL A 385 -6.62 22.18 -3.61
CA VAL A 385 -6.77 20.79 -4.05
C VAL A 385 -6.65 19.81 -2.88
N SER A 386 -5.71 20.07 -1.96
CA SER A 386 -5.44 19.25 -0.78
C SER A 386 -6.50 19.36 0.32
N GLU A 387 -7.45 20.28 0.21
CA GLU A 387 -8.54 20.42 1.17
C GLU A 387 -9.40 19.14 1.21
N ARG A 388 -9.83 18.72 2.40
CA ARG A 388 -10.61 17.48 2.62
C ARG A 388 -11.85 17.36 1.73
N ALA A 389 -12.55 18.48 1.47
CA ALA A 389 -13.72 18.49 0.62
C ALA A 389 -13.40 18.20 -0.86
N ASN A 390 -12.25 18.67 -1.36
CA ASN A 390 -11.78 18.45 -2.72
C ASN A 390 -11.22 17.04 -2.90
N THR A 391 -10.35 16.61 -1.98
CA THR A 391 -9.80 15.24 -2.00
C THR A 391 -10.89 14.18 -1.84
N SER A 392 -11.89 14.42 -0.99
CA SER A 392 -13.04 13.52 -0.86
C SER A 392 -13.91 13.47 -2.12
N ALA A 393 -14.13 14.61 -2.80
CA ALA A 393 -14.92 14.64 -4.03
C ALA A 393 -14.25 13.88 -5.19
N PHE A 394 -12.92 13.88 -5.22
CA PHE A 394 -12.12 13.32 -6.31
C PHE A 394 -11.43 12.00 -5.96
N ARG A 395 -11.74 11.40 -4.81
CA ARG A 395 -11.03 10.26 -4.22
C ARG A 395 -10.81 9.09 -5.17
N GLY A 396 -11.78 8.77 -6.02
CA GLY A 396 -11.69 7.60 -6.89
C GLY A 396 -11.04 7.83 -8.25
N ASP A 397 -10.40 8.98 -8.48
CA ASP A 397 -9.63 9.26 -9.69
C ASP A 397 -8.15 8.85 -9.51
N PRO A 398 -7.53 8.14 -10.48
CA PRO A 398 -6.16 7.67 -10.35
C PRO A 398 -5.10 8.79 -10.33
N ASP A 399 -5.42 10.01 -10.80
CA ASP A 399 -4.46 11.13 -10.79
C ASP A 399 -4.65 12.08 -9.60
N LEU A 400 -5.46 11.71 -8.61
CA LEU A 400 -5.52 12.49 -7.37
C LEU A 400 -4.13 12.70 -6.73
N PRO A 401 -3.20 11.71 -6.68
CA PRO A 401 -1.85 11.94 -6.18
C PRO A 401 -1.06 13.00 -6.95
N LEU A 402 -1.21 13.03 -8.29
CA LEU A 402 -0.59 14.06 -9.14
C LEU A 402 -1.16 15.46 -8.85
N LEU A 403 -2.47 15.54 -8.61
CA LEU A 403 -3.11 16.79 -8.23
C LEU A 403 -2.61 17.29 -6.87
N LEU A 404 -2.41 16.40 -5.90
CA LEU A 404 -1.86 16.74 -4.59
C LEU A 404 -0.41 17.24 -4.68
N SER A 405 0.39 16.76 -5.63
CA SER A 405 1.78 17.24 -5.81
C SER A 405 1.87 18.67 -6.34
N LEU A 406 0.75 19.29 -6.73
CA LEU A 406 0.71 20.71 -7.11
C LEU A 406 0.87 21.65 -5.91
N GLU A 407 0.69 21.15 -4.69
CA GLU A 407 0.62 21.94 -3.48
C GLU A 407 1.63 21.49 -2.43
N HIS A 408 2.28 22.44 -1.79
CA HIS A 408 2.82 22.26 -0.45
C HIS A 408 1.74 22.74 0.52
N TYR A 409 1.01 21.79 1.10
CA TYR A 409 -0.14 22.03 1.96
C TYR A 409 0.24 21.88 3.43
N ASP A 410 -0.07 22.93 4.21
CA ASP A 410 0.05 22.93 5.66
C ASP A 410 -1.32 22.54 6.26
N GLN A 411 -1.36 21.40 6.93
CA GLN A 411 -2.59 20.87 7.51
C GLN A 411 -3.06 21.63 8.76
N GLU A 412 -2.16 22.31 9.48
CA GLU A 412 -2.49 23.06 10.69
C GLU A 412 -3.10 24.42 10.34
N THR A 413 -2.53 25.09 9.34
CA THR A 413 -3.00 26.42 8.91
C THR A 413 -4.02 26.38 7.78
N GLY A 414 -4.19 25.23 7.12
CA GLY A 414 -5.05 25.06 5.95
C GLY A 414 -4.57 25.81 4.70
N ARG A 415 -3.28 26.22 4.67
CA ARG A 415 -2.72 27.01 3.57
C ARG A 415 -1.97 26.14 2.59
N ALA A 416 -2.20 26.39 1.29
CA ALA A 416 -1.45 25.77 0.20
C ALA A 416 -0.52 26.77 -0.48
N THR A 417 0.68 26.33 -0.84
CA THR A 417 1.57 27.06 -1.75
C THR A 417 1.85 26.25 -3.00
N LYS A 418 1.97 26.92 -4.15
CA LYS A 418 2.20 26.29 -5.46
C LYS A 418 3.57 25.59 -5.52
N ALA A 419 3.60 24.38 -6.07
CA ALA A 419 4.81 23.63 -6.37
C ALA A 419 5.63 24.23 -7.54
N ALA A 420 6.83 23.67 -7.78
CA ALA A 420 7.79 24.17 -8.77
C ALA A 420 7.25 24.22 -10.21
N ILE A 421 6.37 23.27 -10.59
CA ILE A 421 5.79 23.18 -11.95
C ILE A 421 5.07 24.44 -12.42
N PHE A 422 4.61 25.28 -11.49
CA PHE A 422 3.98 26.56 -11.82
C PHE A 422 4.97 27.64 -12.25
N ARG A 423 6.27 27.46 -12.02
CA ARG A 423 7.31 28.48 -12.19
C ARG A 423 8.43 28.04 -13.13
N GLU A 424 8.76 26.76 -13.16
CA GLU A 424 9.90 26.25 -13.91
C GLU A 424 9.63 24.88 -14.55
N ARG A 425 10.51 24.48 -15.48
CA ARG A 425 10.51 23.13 -16.03
C ARG A 425 10.92 22.17 -14.93
N THR A 426 10.12 21.13 -14.74
CA THR A 426 10.33 20.04 -13.77
C THR A 426 10.82 18.76 -14.44
N ILE A 427 10.77 18.69 -15.78
CA ILE A 427 11.37 17.62 -16.58
C ILE A 427 12.52 18.22 -17.41
N GLN A 428 13.75 17.70 -17.23
CA GLN A 428 14.93 18.17 -17.96
C GLN A 428 14.96 17.58 -19.38
N LYS A 429 15.23 18.45 -20.37
CA LYS A 429 15.51 18.06 -21.76
C LYS A 429 16.91 17.47 -21.85
N GLN A 430 17.07 16.26 -22.36
CA GLN A 430 18.38 15.79 -22.82
C GLN A 430 18.78 16.66 -24.02
N ARG A 431 19.86 17.44 -23.87
CA ARG A 431 20.46 18.17 -24.98
C ARG A 431 21.45 17.24 -25.68
N PRO A 432 21.30 16.96 -26.99
CA PRO A 432 22.34 16.25 -27.72
C PRO A 432 23.63 17.07 -27.66
N VAL A 433 24.77 16.41 -27.46
CA VAL A 433 26.08 17.07 -27.41
C VAL A 433 26.50 17.33 -28.87
N PRO A 434 26.50 18.59 -29.35
CA PRO A 434 26.63 18.87 -30.78
C PRO A 434 28.07 18.70 -31.30
N GLN A 435 29.06 18.71 -30.41
CA GLN A 435 30.46 18.50 -30.76
C GLN A 435 31.23 17.96 -29.55
N VAL A 436 32.11 17.01 -29.83
CA VAL A 436 33.06 16.43 -28.88
C VAL A 436 34.47 16.70 -29.40
N SER A 437 35.40 17.03 -28.52
CA SER A 437 36.74 17.49 -28.90
C SER A 437 37.75 16.34 -28.92
N THR A 438 37.38 15.21 -28.30
CA THR A 438 38.25 14.03 -28.19
C THR A 438 37.50 12.73 -28.50
N PRO A 439 38.19 11.69 -28.99
CA PRO A 439 37.60 10.36 -29.19
C PRO A 439 37.03 9.74 -27.91
N GLN A 440 37.60 10.07 -26.73
CA GLN A 440 37.09 9.62 -25.43
C GLN A 440 35.76 10.26 -25.06
N GLU A 441 35.58 11.55 -25.32
CA GLU A 441 34.29 12.25 -25.15
C GLU A 441 33.23 11.71 -26.11
N ALA A 442 33.61 11.39 -27.36
CA ALA A 442 32.69 10.78 -28.33
C ALA A 442 32.15 9.41 -27.87
N LEU A 443 33.01 8.59 -27.27
CA LEU A 443 32.61 7.28 -26.73
C LEU A 443 31.67 7.42 -25.52
N LEU A 444 31.91 8.40 -24.65
CA LEU A 444 31.05 8.70 -23.49
C LEU A 444 29.66 9.22 -23.90
N VAL A 445 29.59 10.06 -24.93
CA VAL A 445 28.32 10.58 -25.47
C VAL A 445 27.51 9.45 -26.11
N THR A 446 28.13 8.62 -26.95
CA THR A 446 27.46 7.49 -27.62
C THR A 446 27.00 6.38 -26.67
N LEU A 447 27.65 6.20 -25.52
CA LEU A 447 27.20 5.27 -24.48
C LEU A 447 26.01 5.80 -23.66
N ASN A 448 25.81 7.13 -23.61
CA ASN A 448 24.71 7.79 -22.88
C ASN A 448 23.49 8.11 -23.76
N GLU A 449 23.65 8.12 -25.09
CA GLU A 449 22.54 8.23 -26.05
C GLU A 449 21.94 6.84 -26.32
N ARG A 450 20.95 6.42 -25.52
CA ARG A 450 20.14 5.21 -25.76
C ARG A 450 18.65 5.46 -25.54
#